data_AF-A0A6A0H139-F1
#
_entry.id   AF-A0A6A0H139-F1
#
_cell.length_a   1.000
_cell.length_b   1.000
_cell.length_c   1.000
_cell.angle_alpha   90.00
_cell.angle_beta   90.00
_cell.angle_gamma   90.00
#
_symmetry.space_group_name_H-M   'P 1'
#
loop_
_entity.id
_entity.type
_entity.pdbx_description
1 polymer ?
#
loop_
_entity_poly.entity_id
_entity_poly.type
_entity_poly.pdbx_seq_one_letter_code
_entity_poly.pdbx_strand_id
1 'polypeptide(L)'
;MACDGKSFPAHKVVLSACSPYFQTLFQSNPCKHPIVFLKDVKSHDMEALIEFIYKGEVRLFTDISAINLEFIAKKFLSIVKNCKNCI
;
A
#
# COMPACT_ATOMS: atom_id res chain seq x y z
N MET A 1 8.35 4.25 -0.76
CA MET A 1 7.50 4.36 -1.97
C MET A 1 7.43 5.82 -2.37
N ALA A 2 7.10 6.13 -3.62
CA ALA A 2 6.92 7.50 -4.08
C ALA A 2 5.77 7.58 -5.09
N CYS A 3 4.95 8.62 -4.98
CA CYS A 3 3.87 8.93 -5.93
C CYS A 3 3.54 10.42 -5.86
N ASP A 4 3.00 10.99 -6.95
CA ASP A 4 2.50 12.37 -6.97
C ASP A 4 3.52 13.41 -6.44
N GLY A 5 4.80 13.22 -6.78
CA GLY A 5 5.90 14.09 -6.32
C GLY A 5 6.29 13.94 -4.85
N LYS A 6 5.60 13.10 -4.06
CA LYS A 6 5.89 12.84 -2.64
C LYS A 6 6.54 11.48 -2.42
N SER A 7 7.33 11.39 -1.36
CA SER A 7 7.94 10.14 -0.87
C SER A 7 7.27 9.69 0.43
N PHE A 8 6.98 8.40 0.51
CA PHE A 8 6.32 7.74 1.63
C PHE A 8 7.25 6.65 2.19
N PRO A 9 7.87 6.87 3.36
CA PRO A 9 8.67 5.84 4.00
C PRO A 9 7.76 4.69 4.44
N ALA A 10 8.19 3.46 4.17
CA ALA A 10 7.46 2.26 4.55
C ALA A 10 8.43 1.09 4.70
N HIS A 11 8.12 0.17 5.59
CA HIS A 11 8.92 -1.01 5.83
C HIS A 11 8.68 -2.06 4.73
N LYS A 12 9.77 -2.63 4.20
CA LYS A 12 9.70 -3.71 3.20
C LYS A 12 8.85 -4.87 3.68
N VAL A 13 9.04 -5.29 4.94
CA VAL A 13 8.33 -6.42 5.53
C VAL A 13 6.81 -6.22 5.54
N VAL A 14 6.35 -5.01 5.86
CA VAL A 14 4.93 -4.66 5.87
C VAL A 14 4.38 -4.72 4.43
N LEU A 15 5.08 -4.09 3.48
CA LEU A 15 4.67 -4.11 2.07
C LEU A 15 4.66 -5.52 1.46
N SER A 16 5.64 -6.37 1.81
CA SER A 16 5.68 -7.77 1.39
C SER A 16 4.53 -8.59 1.98
N ALA A 17 4.16 -8.36 3.25
CA ALA A 17 3.02 -9.04 3.86
C ALA A 17 1.69 -8.64 3.20
N CYS A 18 1.60 -7.39 2.74
CA CYS A 18 0.43 -6.87 2.07
C CYS A 18 0.32 -7.30 0.59
N SER A 19 1.44 -7.61 -0.08
CA SER A 19 1.46 -7.86 -1.53
C SER A 19 2.49 -8.91 -1.95
N PRO A 20 2.11 -9.97 -2.69
CA PRO A 20 3.06 -10.94 -3.21
C PRO A 20 3.95 -10.30 -4.28
N TYR A 21 3.46 -9.26 -4.96
CA TYR A 21 4.26 -8.46 -5.87
C TYR A 21 5.46 -7.81 -5.14
N PHE A 22 5.22 -7.15 -3.99
CA PHE A 22 6.30 -6.55 -3.21
C PHE A 22 7.22 -7.58 -2.58
N GLN A 23 6.68 -8.72 -2.14
CA GLN A 23 7.50 -9.84 -1.66
C GLN A 23 8.51 -10.28 -2.73
N THR A 24 8.04 -10.62 -3.93
CA THR A 24 8.90 -11.03 -5.04
C THR A 24 9.84 -9.92 -5.48
N LEU A 25 9.38 -8.67 -5.55
CA LEU A 25 10.19 -7.51 -5.94
C LEU A 25 11.39 -7.31 -4.99
N PHE A 26 11.17 -7.36 -3.68
CA PHE A 26 12.26 -7.13 -2.72
C PHE A 26 13.19 -8.34 -2.55
N GLN A 27 12.70 -9.56 -2.80
CA GLN A 27 13.53 -10.77 -2.83
C GLN A 27 14.46 -10.78 -4.06
N SER A 28 13.92 -10.41 -5.24
CA SER A 28 14.68 -10.37 -6.49
C SER A 28 15.66 -9.20 -6.58
N ASN A 29 15.44 -8.13 -5.80
CA ASN A 29 16.25 -6.91 -5.83
C ASN A 29 16.78 -6.57 -4.43
N PRO A 30 17.84 -7.25 -3.95
CA PRO A 30 18.44 -7.00 -2.65
C PRO A 30 19.19 -5.67 -2.65
N CYS A 31 18.47 -4.56 -2.54
CA CYS A 31 19.04 -3.22 -2.37
C CYS A 31 18.69 -2.67 -0.98
N LYS A 32 19.53 -1.80 -0.39
CA LYS A 32 19.27 -1.24 0.95
C LYS A 32 18.00 -0.39 1.00
N HIS A 33 17.81 0.49 0.01
CA HIS A 33 16.71 1.46 -0.03
C HIS A 33 15.95 1.43 -1.36
N PRO A 34 15.06 0.45 -1.58
CA PRO A 34 14.26 0.38 -2.79
C PRO A 34 13.25 1.53 -2.81
N ILE A 35 13.21 2.25 -3.93
CA ILE A 35 12.17 3.23 -4.22
C ILE A 35 11.22 2.59 -5.23
N VAL A 36 10.01 2.29 -4.77
CA VAL A 36 8.90 1.86 -5.63
C VAL A 36 8.10 3.10 -6.01
N PHE A 37 7.97 3.34 -7.32
CA PHE A 37 7.14 4.40 -7.87
C PHE A 37 5.76 3.87 -8.26
N LEU A 38 4.71 4.56 -7.79
CA LEU A 38 3.33 4.23 -8.08
C LEU A 38 2.77 5.30 -8.99
N LYS A 39 2.55 4.91 -10.25
CA LYS A 39 1.96 5.79 -11.25
C LYS A 39 0.45 5.90 -11.00
N ASP A 40 -0.09 7.09 -11.28
CA ASP A 40 -1.53 7.36 -11.28
C ASP A 40 -2.21 7.20 -9.90
N VAL A 41 -1.42 7.29 -8.82
CA VAL A 41 -1.91 7.33 -7.44
C VAL A 41 -1.67 8.74 -6.88
N LYS A 42 -2.74 9.38 -6.39
CA LYS A 42 -2.65 10.68 -5.74
C LYS A 42 -2.03 10.54 -4.36
N SER A 43 -1.30 11.57 -3.93
CA SER A 43 -0.62 11.56 -2.63
C SER A 43 -1.57 11.34 -1.44
N HIS A 44 -2.76 11.95 -1.45
CA HIS A 44 -3.74 11.78 -0.37
C HIS A 44 -4.29 10.34 -0.28
N ASP A 45 -4.54 9.69 -1.42
CA ASP A 45 -4.96 8.28 -1.44
C ASP A 45 -3.84 7.37 -0.92
N MET A 46 -2.58 7.73 -1.21
CA MET A 46 -1.42 7.02 -0.71
C MET A 46 -1.23 7.18 0.81
N GLU A 47 -1.45 8.38 1.34
CA GLU A 47 -1.45 8.65 2.78
C GLU A 47 -2.52 7.81 3.48
N ALA A 48 -3.74 7.79 2.95
CA ALA A 48 -4.84 6.98 3.46
C ALA A 48 -4.54 5.47 3.41
N LEU A 49 -3.91 4.99 2.33
CA LEU A 49 -3.50 3.60 2.20
C LEU A 49 -2.44 3.20 3.23
N ILE A 50 -1.41 4.05 3.42
CA ILE A 50 -0.39 3.81 4.43
C ILE A 50 -1.02 3.78 5.82
N GLU A 51 -1.90 4.73 6.13
CA GLU A 51 -2.60 4.75 7.41
C GLU A 51 -3.40 3.44 7.62
N PHE A 52 -4.15 3.01 6.62
CA PHE A 52 -4.88 1.75 6.66
C PHE A 52 -3.96 0.53 6.85
N ILE A 53 -2.86 0.45 6.12
CA ILE A 53 -1.90 -0.67 6.22
C ILE A 53 -1.30 -0.79 7.63
N TYR A 54 -1.02 0.33 8.29
CA TYR A 54 -0.38 0.32 9.61
C TYR A 54 -1.36 0.30 10.79
N LYS A 55 -2.58 0.83 10.61
CA LYS A 55 -3.57 0.95 11.69
C LYS A 55 -4.75 -0.01 11.55
N GLY A 56 -4.96 -0.61 10.38
CA GLY A 56 -6.12 -1.44 10.06
C GLY A 56 -7.39 -0.66 9.71
N GLU A 57 -7.39 0.67 9.88
CA GLU A 57 -8.51 1.56 9.60
C GLU A 57 -8.01 2.92 9.07
N VAL A 58 -8.89 3.64 8.36
CA VAL A 58 -8.65 5.00 7.90
C VAL A 58 -9.96 5.77 7.80
N ARG A 59 -9.94 7.06 8.10
CA ARG A 59 -11.10 7.94 7.96
C ARG A 59 -11.08 8.60 6.59
N LEU A 60 -12.16 8.45 5.85
CA LEU A 60 -12.35 9.05 4.53
C LEU A 60 -13.42 10.13 4.61
N PHE A 61 -13.17 11.24 3.92
CA PHE A 61 -14.07 12.40 3.94
C PHE A 61 -15.02 12.44 2.73
N THR A 62 -14.76 11.66 1.67
CA THR A 62 -15.59 11.61 0.46
C THR A 62 -15.69 10.20 -0.11
N ASP A 63 -16.81 9.90 -0.78
CA ASP A 63 -17.03 8.60 -1.44
C ASP A 63 -16.02 8.32 -2.56
N ILE A 64 -15.56 9.35 -3.26
CA ILE A 64 -14.55 9.23 -4.34
C ILE A 64 -13.22 8.72 -3.77
N SER A 65 -12.78 9.25 -2.63
CA SER A 65 -11.58 8.76 -1.94
C SER A 65 -11.75 7.29 -1.49
N ALA A 66 -12.96 6.87 -1.10
CA ALA A 66 -13.23 5.48 -0.75
C ALA A 66 -13.12 4.54 -1.95
N ILE A 67 -13.69 4.92 -3.10
CA ILE A 67 -13.61 4.13 -4.33
C ILE A 67 -12.15 4.04 -4.81
N ASN A 68 -11.42 5.16 -4.82
CA ASN A 68 -10.00 5.18 -5.22
C ASN A 68 -9.16 4.32 -4.28
N LEU A 69 -9.34 4.49 -2.97
CA LEU A 69 -8.61 3.71 -1.97
C LEU A 69 -8.94 2.23 -2.10
N GLU A 70 -10.19 1.83 -2.31
CA GLU A 70 -10.56 0.43 -2.49
C GLU A 70 -9.88 -0.17 -3.72
N PHE A 71 -9.84 0.57 -4.84
CA PHE A 71 -9.17 0.11 -6.06
C PHE A 71 -7.65 -0.02 -5.88
N ILE A 72 -7.01 0.99 -5.28
CA ILE A 72 -5.58 0.98 -4.98
C ILE A 72 -5.27 -0.13 -3.97
N ALA A 73 -6.03 -0.22 -2.89
CA ALA A 73 -5.92 -1.27 -1.89
C ALA A 73 -6.10 -2.64 -2.53
N LYS A 74 -7.05 -2.87 -3.44
CA LYS A 74 -7.16 -4.15 -4.18
C LYS A 74 -5.92 -4.46 -5.01
N LYS A 75 -5.31 -3.45 -5.64
CA LYS A 75 -4.07 -3.60 -6.42
C LYS A 75 -2.86 -3.91 -5.54
N PHE A 76 -2.83 -3.37 -4.32
CA PHE A 76 -1.79 -3.60 -3.32
C PHE A 76 -1.98 -4.92 -2.57
N LEU A 77 -3.18 -5.09 -2.02
CA LEU A 77 -3.67 -6.12 -1.12
C LEU A 77 -4.25 -7.32 -1.86
N SER A 78 -3.67 -7.74 -2.99
CA SER A 78 -4.07 -8.97 -3.68
C SER A 78 -4.03 -10.22 -2.77
N ILE A 79 -3.57 -10.12 -1.51
CA ILE A 79 -3.59 -11.16 -0.46
C ILE A 79 -4.63 -10.95 0.65
N VAL A 80 -5.23 -9.76 0.86
CA VAL A 80 -6.20 -9.55 1.97
C VAL A 80 -7.60 -10.05 1.59
N LYS A 81 -7.67 -11.24 0.97
CA LYS A 81 -8.88 -12.08 0.98
C LYS A 81 -8.85 -13.15 2.06
N ASN A 82 -7.75 -13.29 2.83
CA ASN A 82 -7.64 -14.31 3.88
C ASN A 82 -7.62 -13.80 5.32
N CYS A 83 -7.78 -12.49 5.57
CA CYS A 83 -7.96 -11.98 6.93
C CYS A 83 -9.46 -11.99 7.30
N LYS A 84 -10.07 -13.18 7.28
CA LYS A 84 -11.35 -13.44 7.95
C LYS A 84 -11.19 -14.16 9.30
N ASN A 85 -9.97 -14.44 9.75
CA ASN A 85 -9.68 -15.11 11.03
C ASN A 85 -8.35 -14.65 11.64
N CYS A 86 -8.24 -13.37 12.03
CA CYS A 86 -7.22 -12.96 13.00
C CYS A 86 -7.91 -12.53 14.30
N ILE A 87 -8.01 -13.54 15.18
CA ILE A 87 -8.40 -13.58 16.60
C ILE A 87 -9.86 -13.22 16.92
#